data_AF-A0A2W4RDL2-F1
#
_entry.id   AF-A0A2W4RDL2-F1
#
_cell.length_a   1.000
_cell.length_b   1.000
_cell.length_c   1.000
_cell.angle_alpha   90.00
_cell.angle_beta   90.00
_cell.angle_gamma   90.00
#
_symmetry.space_group_name_H-M   'P 1'
#
loop_
_entity.id
_entity.type
_entity.pdbx_description
1 polymer ?
#
loop_
_entity_poly.entity_id
_entity_poly.type
_entity_poly.pdbx_seq_one_letter_code
_entity_poly.pdbx_strand_id
1 'polypeptide(L)'
;MSTEIALLEQAWLEAETAADALKLEAAKASAELARMRQSAGANGADLSALVAMVEQLKGRQEEAERAASAAFDRYWAAQGNGKDSGSAYA
;
A
#
# COMPACT_ATOMS: atom_id res chain seq x y z
N MET A 1 -1.03 -25.36 15.75
CA MET A 1 -1.12 -24.06 15.07
C MET A 1 -2.42 -24.09 14.27
N SER A 2 -3.39 -23.22 14.56
CA SER A 2 -4.73 -23.25 13.96
C SER A 2 -4.65 -22.93 12.46
N THR A 3 -5.37 -23.66 11.61
CA THR A 3 -5.50 -23.37 10.17
C THR A 3 -5.95 -21.93 9.88
N GLU A 4 -6.66 -21.32 10.83
CA GLU A 4 -7.09 -19.92 10.79
C GLU A 4 -5.93 -18.91 10.84
N ILE A 5 -4.91 -19.18 11.66
CA ILE A 5 -3.73 -18.31 11.78
C ILE A 5 -2.93 -18.32 10.48
N ALA A 6 -2.79 -19.48 9.84
CA ALA A 6 -2.11 -19.61 8.56
C ALA A 6 -2.86 -18.88 7.41
N LEU A 7 -4.20 -18.90 7.43
CA LEU A 7 -5.00 -18.14 6.46
C LEU A 7 -4.88 -16.62 6.66
N LEU A 8 -4.81 -16.16 7.92
CA LEU A 8 -4.60 -14.74 8.23
C LEU A 8 -3.19 -14.27 7.85
N GLU A 9 -2.17 -15.09 8.08
CA GLU A 9 -0.80 -14.83 7.64
C GLU A 9 -0.72 -14.70 6.11
N GLN A 10 -1.33 -15.65 5.39
CA GLN A 10 -1.38 -15.59 3.93
C GLN A 10 -2.10 -14.33 3.43
N ALA A 11 -3.24 -13.98 4.02
CA ALA A 11 -3.99 -12.78 3.64
C ALA A 11 -3.20 -11.49 3.89
N TRP A 12 -2.41 -11.44 4.98
CA TRP A 12 -1.51 -10.33 5.24
C TRP A 12 -0.39 -10.23 4.20
N LEU A 13 0.31 -11.33 3.91
CA LEU A 13 1.38 -11.37 2.91
C LEU A 13 0.90 -11.01 1.50
N GLU A 14 -0.31 -11.45 1.12
CA GLU A 14 -0.94 -11.08 -0.15
C GLU A 14 -1.23 -9.58 -0.22
N ALA A 15 -1.73 -8.99 0.86
CA ALA A 15 -1.99 -7.55 0.93
C ALA A 15 -0.69 -6.72 0.89
N GLU A 16 0.36 -7.18 1.59
CA GLU A 16 1.69 -6.55 1.56
C GLU A 16 2.30 -6.61 0.16
N THR A 17 2.22 -7.76 -0.51
CA THR A 17 2.68 -7.92 -1.89
C THR A 17 1.96 -6.98 -2.85
N ALA A 18 0.64 -6.79 -2.69
CA ALA A 18 -0.14 -5.87 -3.50
C ALA A 18 0.25 -4.40 -3.25
N ALA A 19 0.51 -4.03 -1.99
CA ALA A 19 0.96 -2.69 -1.63
C ALA A 19 2.35 -2.39 -2.23
N ASP A 20 3.29 -3.34 -2.15
CA ASP A 20 4.62 -3.21 -2.72
C ASP A 20 4.61 -3.08 -4.25
N ALA A 21 3.74 -3.83 -4.94
CA ALA A 21 3.57 -3.72 -6.37
C ALA A 21 3.09 -2.32 -6.78
N LEU A 22 2.14 -1.74 -6.03
CA LEU A 22 1.64 -0.38 -6.28
C LEU A 22 2.70 0.69 -5.99
N LYS A 23 3.48 0.52 -4.92
CA LYS A 23 4.59 1.40 -4.59
C LYS A 23 5.66 1.41 -5.69
N LEU A 24 6.01 0.25 -6.23
CA LEU A 24 6.93 0.13 -7.35
C LEU A 24 6.40 0.85 -8.60
N GLU A 25 5.11 0.68 -8.90
CA GLU A 25 4.47 1.32 -10.05
C GLU A 25 4.40 2.85 -9.90
N ALA A 26 4.05 3.34 -8.70
CA ALA A 26 4.07 4.77 -8.37
C ALA A 26 5.48 5.37 -8.50
N ALA A 27 6.51 4.62 -8.09
CA ALA A 27 7.91 5.04 -8.22
C ALA A 27 8.34 5.14 -9.69
N LYS A 28 7.98 4.16 -10.54
CA LYS A 28 8.25 4.20 -11.99
C LYS A 28 7.56 5.39 -12.66
N ALA A 29 6.28 5.59 -12.37
CA ALA A 29 5.51 6.71 -12.91
C ALA A 29 6.08 8.08 -12.47
N SER A 30 6.51 8.17 -11.21
CA SER A 30 7.16 9.39 -10.69
C SER A 30 8.52 9.64 -11.35
N ALA A 31 9.31 8.60 -11.57
CA ALA A 31 10.58 8.71 -12.28
C ALA A 31 10.40 9.14 -13.74
N GLU A 32 9.36 8.63 -14.42
CA GLU A 32 9.04 9.04 -15.79
C GLU A 32 8.56 10.50 -15.85
N LEU A 33 7.72 10.92 -14.92
CA LEU A 33 7.32 12.32 -14.79
C LEU A 33 8.52 13.26 -14.60
N ALA A 34 9.49 12.87 -13.77
CA ALA A 34 10.72 13.64 -13.55
C ALA A 34 11.55 13.76 -14.84
N ARG A 35 11.66 12.67 -15.62
CA ARG A 35 12.34 12.68 -16.92
C ARG A 35 11.62 13.58 -17.93
N MET A 36 10.29 13.48 -18.03
CA MET A 36 9.53 14.32 -18.95
C MET A 36 9.59 15.80 -18.61
N ARG A 37 9.61 16.17 -17.32
CA ARG A 37 9.83 17.57 -16.91
C ARG A 37 11.18 18.15 -17.36
N GLN A 38 12.19 17.30 -17.56
CA GLN A 38 13.52 17.70 -18.02
C GLN A 38 13.66 17.68 -19.55
N SER A 39 12.69 17.08 -20.25
CA SER A 39 12.67 17.01 -21.72
C SER A 39 12.15 18.31 -22.33
N ALA A 40 12.91 18.91 -23.23
CA ALA A 40 12.53 20.11 -23.97
C ALA A 40 11.33 19.91 -24.94
N GLY A 41 10.82 18.68 -25.08
CA GLY A 41 9.70 18.33 -25.95
C GLY A 41 8.44 17.84 -25.23
N ALA A 42 8.39 17.86 -23.89
CA ALA A 42 7.20 17.45 -23.15
C ALA A 42 6.09 18.49 -23.32
N ASN A 43 4.98 18.09 -23.93
CA ASN A 43 3.79 18.94 -24.01
C ASN A 43 3.08 18.98 -22.64
N GLY A 44 2.35 20.06 -22.35
CA GLY A 44 1.70 20.26 -21.05
C GLY A 44 0.56 19.27 -20.77
N ALA A 45 0.00 18.64 -21.80
CA ALA A 45 -1.10 17.68 -21.68
C ALA A 45 -0.61 16.29 -21.24
N ASP A 46 0.49 15.80 -21.79
CA ASP A 46 1.09 14.53 -21.39
C ASP A 46 1.65 14.62 -19.97
N LEU A 47 2.21 15.78 -19.61
CA LEU A 47 2.70 16.04 -18.27
C LEU A 47 1.58 16.06 -17.22
N SER A 48 0.44 16.67 -17.54
CA SER A 48 -0.72 16.71 -16.64
C SER A 48 -1.39 15.34 -16.50
N ALA A 49 -1.47 14.56 -17.58
CA ALA A 49 -1.92 13.18 -17.54
C ALA A 49 -1.03 12.29 -16.65
N LEU A 50 0.29 12.42 -16.77
CA LEU A 50 1.22 11.68 -15.91
C LEU A 50 1.14 12.10 -14.44
N VAL A 51 0.96 13.39 -14.15
CA VAL A 51 0.72 13.86 -12.77
C VAL A 51 -0.54 13.23 -12.21
N ALA A 52 -1.66 13.24 -12.96
CA ALA A 52 -2.90 12.63 -12.52
C ALA A 52 -2.76 11.12 -12.25
N MET A 53 -2.01 10.42 -13.12
CA MET A 53 -1.72 9.00 -12.95
C MET A 53 -0.89 8.72 -11.69
N VAL A 54 0.15 9.53 -11.42
CA VAL A 54 0.98 9.40 -10.21
C VAL A 54 0.14 9.61 -8.96
N GLU A 55 -0.73 10.63 -8.92
CA GLU A 55 -1.60 10.88 -7.77
C GLU A 55 -2.62 9.76 -7.55
N GLN A 56 -3.19 9.21 -8.62
CA GLN A 56 -4.05 8.02 -8.52
C GLN A 56 -3.30 6.80 -7.98
N LEU A 57 -2.07 6.57 -8.43
CA LEU A 57 -1.24 5.45 -7.96
C LEU A 57 -0.88 5.59 -6.47
N LYS A 58 -0.57 6.81 -6.01
CA LYS A 58 -0.34 7.10 -4.59
C LYS A 58 -1.57 6.81 -3.74
N GLY A 59 -2.75 7.29 -4.14
CA GLY A 59 -3.99 7.01 -3.42
C GLY A 59 -4.26 5.50 -3.28
N ARG A 60 -4.04 4.74 -4.36
CA ARG A 60 -4.16 3.28 -4.35
C ARG A 60 -3.11 2.60 -3.48
N GLN A 61 -1.88 3.10 -3.46
CA GLN A 61 -0.82 2.60 -2.58
C GLN A 61 -1.21 2.80 -1.12
N GLU A 62 -1.66 3.98 -0.72
CA GLU A 62 -2.09 4.26 0.66
C GLU A 62 -3.27 3.37 1.10
N GLU A 63 -4.22 3.10 0.19
CA GLU A 63 -5.32 2.17 0.44
C GLU A 63 -4.83 0.73 0.63
N ALA A 64 -3.88 0.29 -0.20
CA ALA A 64 -3.29 -1.04 -0.08
C ALA A 64 -2.46 -1.20 1.20
N GLU A 65 -1.69 -0.19 1.59
CA GLU A 65 -0.95 -0.16 2.86
C GLU A 65 -1.91 -0.21 4.06
N ARG A 66 -3.02 0.53 4.02
CA ARG A 66 -4.08 0.44 5.04
C ARG A 66 -4.68 -0.96 5.12
N ALA A 67 -4.92 -1.61 3.98
CA ALA A 67 -5.44 -2.98 3.95
C ALA A 67 -4.42 -4.00 4.51
N ALA A 68 -3.14 -3.85 4.17
CA ALA A 68 -2.07 -4.69 4.69
C ALA A 68 -1.91 -4.53 6.22
N SER A 69 -1.94 -3.29 6.72
CA SER A 69 -1.91 -3.01 8.16
C SER A 69 -3.11 -3.65 8.88
N ALA A 70 -4.32 -3.51 8.34
CA ALA A 70 -5.51 -4.11 8.94
C ALA A 70 -5.47 -5.65 8.92
N ALA A 71 -4.87 -6.27 7.89
CA ALA A 71 -4.65 -7.70 7.83
C ALA A 71 -3.61 -8.16 8.88
N PHE A 72 -2.53 -7.39 9.04
CA PHE A 72 -1.53 -7.62 10.08
C PHE A 72 -2.14 -7.54 11.49
N ASP A 73 -2.96 -6.53 11.79
CA ASP A 73 -3.59 -6.37 13.10
C ASP A 73 -4.45 -7.60 13.47
N ARG A 74 -5.17 -8.16 12.49
CA ARG A 74 -5.98 -9.38 12.68
C ARG A 74 -5.11 -10.60 12.92
N TYR A 75 -4.05 -10.76 12.13
CA TYR A 75 -3.07 -11.84 12.31
C TYR A 75 -2.39 -11.75 13.69
N TRP A 76 -1.95 -10.55 14.08
CA TRP A 76 -1.30 -10.26 15.35
C TRP A 76 -2.21 -10.53 16.55
N ALA A 77 -3.49 -10.14 16.47
CA ALA A 77 -4.49 -10.46 17.47
C ALA A 77 -4.75 -11.97 17.59
N ALA A 78 -4.82 -12.68 16.46
CA ALA A 78 -5.04 -14.13 16.43
C ALA A 78 -3.86 -14.96 16.98
N GLN A 79 -2.63 -14.43 16.89
CA GLN A 79 -1.45 -15.01 17.53
C GLN A 79 -1.47 -14.89 19.07
N GLY A 80 -2.46 -14.21 19.66
CA GLY A 80 -2.54 -13.97 21.09
C GLY A 80 -1.70 -12.79 21.57
N ASN A 81 -0.97 -12.12 20.66
CA ASN A 81 -0.18 -10.94 20.96
C ASN A 81 -1.01 -9.64 20.97
N GLY A 82 -2.32 -9.72 20.69
CA GLY A 82 -3.26 -8.60 20.73
C GLY A 82 -3.97 -8.37 22.06
N LYS A 83 -3.64 -9.11 23.13
CA LYS A 83 -4.22 -8.91 24.47
C LYS A 83 -3.15 -8.52 25.50
N ASP A 84 -2.98 -7.21 25.70
CA ASP A 84 -2.86 -6.57 27.02
C ASP A 84 -2.67 -5.05 26.90
N SER A 85 -3.64 -4.34 26.32
CA SER A 85 -3.70 -2.88 26.42
C SER A 85 -5.14 -2.38 26.48
N GLY A 86 -5.72 -2.41 27.69
CA GLY A 86 -6.78 -1.46 28.05
C GLY A 86 -8.23 -1.96 28.08
N SER A 87 -8.57 -2.80 29.07
CA SER A 87 -9.85 -2.63 29.75
C SER A 87 -9.63 -1.67 30.92
N ALA A 88 -9.63 -0.37 30.63
CA ALA A 88 -9.51 0.71 31.63
C ALA A 88 -10.64 1.75 31.51
N TYR A 89 -11.82 1.32 31.07
CA TYR A 89 -13.06 2.08 31.18
C TYR A 89 -14.24 1.12 31.42
N ALA A 90 -14.44 0.72 32.68
CA ALA A 90 -15.69 0.21 33.21
C ALA A 90 -15.78 0.60 34.69
#